data_AF-A0A1L7AC70-F1
#
_entry.id   AF-A0A1L7AC70-F1
#
_cell.length_a   1.000
_cell.length_b   1.000
_cell.length_c   1.000
_cell.angle_alpha   90.00
_cell.angle_beta   90.00
_cell.angle_gamma   90.00
#
_symmetry.space_group_name_H-M   'P 1'
#
loop_
_entity.id
_entity.type
_entity.pdbx_description
1 polymer ?
#
loop_
_entity_poly.entity_id
_entity_poly.type
_entity_poly.pdbx_seq_one_letter_code
_entity_poly.pdbx_strand_id
1 'polypeptide(L)'
;MAAPANDDIASATVISSLPVFLTGSNVEATQQSGEPNTTWSGFMNHSLWFVYQPTATGNVAFNTNGSDFDTTLTVWSTTGDNAFGSLALVTENDDSPYSPASEVNFTATQGLTYYIELDGYNSRTGNYVLASGSLAPNPAPTVSSVQVDTTDTTLHLGQEASLIVALSADVLVTGTPTLSLDTGGTATYDPTASDSTHLVFRFTVGAGEQTAHLNVLGIDLHGGSILSASYVAADLSGLVLDQDSALGVDGILPVATLTQMDAGAGTADSVRYEVHFSEAVTGVDASDFQLLSTGLPEAAIKSVTAQDDSTYVVSIDAPLGIGSLSLQLRADGSGIADAAGNALANDASGAGYDLSHTGSTYLAILYEGYLGRAADTEGLTFWTQGMADGLSRTDMARVLLSSDEAIAQQAGQTDTAFIEGLYGSMLGRTAADNEIASWLDVLQHGASRADVLSGFAGAAETLDHWQALSRTDADTRGEQASLIRALYGTALGRDPDAGEIKFYQSVIEQGGSNLAQTFANSDEFASLHANQSSGEFVEALYQGGLGRQAEAEGLAFWTHLLDSGSMDRAQITQNIAQSSEAHQHWALV
;
A
#
# COMPACT_ATOMS: atom_id res chain seq x y z
N MET A 1 -40.51 50.18 -10.46
CA MET A 1 -41.08 49.07 -9.65
C MET A 1 -42.13 49.68 -8.73
N ALA A 2 -42.52 49.08 -7.61
CA ALA A 2 -43.38 49.75 -6.62
C ALA A 2 -42.51 50.55 -5.65
N ALA A 3 -43.00 51.70 -5.19
CA ALA A 3 -42.31 52.49 -4.17
C ALA A 3 -42.20 51.70 -2.85
N PRO A 4 -41.16 51.96 -2.02
CA PRO A 4 -41.01 51.35 -0.70
C PRO A 4 -42.22 51.62 0.21
N ALA A 5 -42.48 50.73 1.18
CA ALA A 5 -43.65 50.85 2.05
C ALA A 5 -43.67 52.12 2.90
N ASN A 6 -42.49 52.68 3.19
CA ASN A 6 -42.28 53.89 3.98
C ASN A 6 -41.84 55.09 3.12
N ASP A 7 -42.22 55.09 1.85
CA ASP A 7 -42.07 56.24 0.95
C ASP A 7 -42.86 57.46 1.45
N ASP A 8 -44.05 57.21 2.02
CA ASP A 8 -44.89 58.26 2.58
C ASP A 8 -44.68 58.42 4.11
N ILE A 9 -44.62 59.65 4.61
CA ILE A 9 -44.57 59.94 6.07
C ILE A 9 -45.76 59.34 6.83
N ALA A 10 -46.91 59.16 6.15
CA ALA A 10 -48.09 58.54 6.71
C ALA A 10 -47.93 57.03 6.95
N SER A 11 -47.01 56.39 6.23
CA SER A 11 -46.65 54.98 6.37
C SER A 11 -45.22 54.80 6.90
N ALA A 12 -44.70 55.82 7.61
CA ALA A 12 -43.37 55.77 8.21
C ALA A 12 -43.16 54.50 9.04
N THR A 13 -42.01 53.84 8.85
CA THR A 13 -41.68 52.61 9.58
C THR A 13 -41.48 52.91 11.05
N VAL A 14 -42.21 52.20 11.93
CA VAL A 14 -42.15 52.41 13.38
C VAL A 14 -40.89 51.78 13.97
N ILE A 15 -40.05 52.60 14.61
CA ILE A 15 -38.92 52.18 15.45
C ILE A 15 -39.46 51.99 16.88
N SER A 16 -39.78 50.74 17.24
CA SER A 16 -40.46 50.39 18.49
C SER A 16 -39.56 50.35 19.72
N SER A 17 -38.26 50.19 19.53
CA SER A 17 -37.24 50.21 20.59
C SER A 17 -35.86 50.49 20.02
N LEU A 18 -34.94 50.93 20.90
CA LEU A 18 -33.51 51.04 20.59
C LEU A 18 -32.73 49.97 21.40
N PRO A 19 -31.66 49.37 20.85
CA PRO A 19 -31.08 49.68 19.53
C PRO A 19 -31.90 49.16 18.35
N VAL A 20 -31.79 49.83 17.20
CA VAL A 20 -32.44 49.43 15.95
C VAL A 20 -31.40 49.19 14.84
N PHE A 21 -31.70 48.27 13.93
CA PHE A 21 -30.99 48.05 12.67
C PHE A 21 -32.01 47.69 11.59
N LEU A 22 -32.13 48.53 10.57
CA LEU A 22 -33.04 48.37 9.45
C LEU A 22 -32.27 48.42 8.15
N THR A 23 -32.71 47.62 7.17
CA THR A 23 -32.16 47.62 5.81
C THR A 23 -33.29 47.73 4.81
N GLY A 24 -33.04 48.37 3.67
CA GLY A 24 -33.99 48.43 2.57
C GLY A 24 -33.38 49.14 1.36
N SER A 25 -34.22 49.69 0.48
CA SER A 25 -33.76 50.47 -0.67
C SER A 25 -34.62 51.72 -0.88
N ASN A 26 -33.99 52.83 -1.29
CA ASN A 26 -34.66 54.07 -1.68
C ASN A 26 -34.77 54.26 -3.20
N VAL A 27 -34.38 53.27 -4.02
CA VAL A 27 -34.32 53.37 -5.50
C VAL A 27 -35.62 53.82 -6.15
N GLU A 28 -36.76 53.40 -5.59
CA GLU A 28 -38.09 53.72 -6.12
C GLU A 28 -38.86 54.67 -5.20
N ALA A 29 -38.18 55.26 -4.21
CA ALA A 29 -38.78 56.26 -3.34
C ALA A 29 -39.02 57.58 -4.09
N THR A 30 -39.93 58.42 -3.61
CA THR A 30 -40.34 59.66 -4.24
C THR A 30 -40.58 60.75 -3.22
N GLN A 31 -40.24 61.99 -3.58
CA GLN A 31 -40.57 63.15 -2.77
C GLN A 31 -42.09 63.38 -2.70
N GLN A 32 -42.68 63.38 -1.51
CA GLN A 32 -44.07 63.77 -1.34
C GLN A 32 -44.29 65.28 -1.50
N SER A 33 -45.47 65.66 -2.01
CA SER A 33 -45.84 67.06 -2.15
C SER A 33 -45.94 67.75 -0.79
N GLY A 34 -45.12 68.79 -0.58
CA GLY A 34 -45.08 69.56 0.65
C GLY A 34 -44.06 69.05 1.67
N GLU A 35 -43.23 68.06 1.31
CA GLU A 35 -42.07 67.68 2.13
C GLU A 35 -41.21 68.91 2.44
N PRO A 36 -40.78 69.08 3.71
CA PRO A 36 -39.92 70.18 4.09
C PRO A 36 -38.60 70.10 3.33
N ASN A 37 -38.10 71.25 2.88
CA ASN A 37 -36.72 71.30 2.40
C ASN A 37 -35.77 71.25 3.60
N THR A 38 -34.77 70.38 3.51
CA THR A 38 -33.57 70.43 4.38
C THR A 38 -32.71 71.64 4.04
N THR A 39 -31.69 71.96 4.85
CA THR A 39 -30.81 73.11 4.56
C THR A 39 -29.97 72.95 3.28
N TRP A 40 -29.90 71.74 2.71
CA TRP A 40 -29.24 71.42 1.44
C TRP A 40 -30.21 71.44 0.24
N SER A 41 -31.26 72.27 0.33
CA SER A 41 -32.37 72.38 -0.64
C SER A 41 -31.96 72.25 -2.11
N GLY A 42 -32.58 71.31 -2.84
CA GLY A 42 -32.58 71.30 -4.31
C GLY A 42 -32.29 69.96 -5.00
N PHE A 43 -31.87 68.92 -4.28
CA PHE A 43 -31.40 67.67 -4.90
C PHE A 43 -31.68 66.41 -4.06
N MET A 44 -32.78 66.36 -3.33
CA MET A 44 -33.22 65.21 -2.50
C MET A 44 -34.65 64.88 -2.90
N ASN A 45 -34.90 63.67 -3.41
CA ASN A 45 -36.20 63.30 -3.94
C ASN A 45 -36.54 61.80 -3.83
N HIS A 46 -35.82 61.09 -2.98
CA HIS A 46 -35.96 59.65 -2.75
C HIS A 46 -36.03 59.37 -1.24
N SER A 47 -36.86 60.16 -0.54
CA SER A 47 -37.00 60.18 0.91
C SER A 47 -37.72 58.94 1.43
N LEU A 48 -37.24 58.42 2.55
CA LEU A 48 -37.85 57.34 3.31
C LEU A 48 -38.09 57.79 4.75
N TRP A 49 -39.27 57.46 5.27
CA TRP A 49 -39.71 57.94 6.57
C TRP A 49 -39.70 56.83 7.62
N PHE A 50 -39.19 57.17 8.80
CA PHE A 50 -39.23 56.34 10.00
C PHE A 50 -39.79 57.17 11.15
N VAL A 51 -40.45 56.52 12.12
CA VAL A 51 -41.03 57.20 13.27
C VAL A 51 -40.57 56.56 14.57
N TYR A 52 -40.10 57.39 15.50
CA TYR A 52 -39.60 56.98 16.80
C TYR A 52 -40.27 57.80 17.91
N GLN A 53 -40.79 57.09 18.92
CA GLN A 53 -41.37 57.71 20.11
C GLN A 53 -40.57 57.26 21.36
N PRO A 54 -39.76 58.15 21.97
CA PRO A 54 -38.94 57.79 23.12
C PRO A 54 -39.81 57.51 24.35
N THR A 55 -39.48 56.43 25.05
CA THR A 55 -40.11 56.06 26.33
C THR A 55 -39.54 56.83 27.52
N ALA A 56 -38.39 57.48 27.37
CA ALA A 56 -37.75 58.36 28.35
C ALA A 56 -36.94 59.46 27.64
N THR A 57 -36.75 60.61 28.30
CA THR A 57 -35.89 61.68 27.77
C THR A 57 -34.43 61.24 27.85
N GLY A 58 -33.69 61.33 26.74
CA GLY A 58 -32.30 60.91 26.67
C GLY A 58 -31.64 61.23 25.33
N ASN A 59 -30.33 61.05 25.29
CA ASN A 59 -29.56 61.22 24.05
C ASN A 59 -29.79 60.02 23.11
N VAL A 60 -30.08 60.30 21.85
CA VAL A 60 -30.33 59.30 20.80
C VAL A 60 -29.52 59.68 19.59
N ALA A 61 -28.93 58.68 18.95
CA ALA A 61 -28.23 58.85 17.68
C ALA A 61 -28.74 57.84 16.66
N PHE A 62 -28.73 58.23 15.39
CA PHE A 62 -28.98 57.35 14.24
C PHE A 62 -27.88 57.54 13.19
N ASN A 63 -27.52 56.47 12.49
CA ASN A 63 -26.57 56.51 11.39
C ASN A 63 -27.00 55.58 10.24
N THR A 64 -26.42 55.80 9.06
CA THR A 64 -26.66 55.01 7.86
C THR A 64 -25.44 54.22 7.38
N ASN A 65 -24.48 53.96 8.27
CA ASN A 65 -23.26 53.25 7.90
C ASN A 65 -23.57 51.84 7.39
N GLY A 66 -22.93 51.47 6.27
CA GLY A 66 -23.21 50.23 5.55
C GLY A 66 -24.16 50.41 4.35
N SER A 67 -24.73 51.61 4.16
CA SER A 67 -25.41 51.97 2.91
C SER A 67 -24.42 52.00 1.74
N ASP A 68 -24.86 51.57 0.55
CA ASP A 68 -24.02 51.52 -0.65
C ASP A 68 -24.04 52.83 -1.47
N PHE A 69 -24.70 53.85 -0.95
CA PHE A 69 -24.79 55.19 -1.50
C PHE A 69 -24.56 56.26 -0.43
N ASP A 70 -24.28 57.46 -0.90
CA ASP A 70 -24.08 58.65 -0.08
C ASP A 70 -25.45 59.20 0.36
N THR A 71 -25.68 59.17 1.67
CA THR A 71 -26.99 59.35 2.30
C THR A 71 -27.12 60.73 2.92
N THR A 72 -28.33 61.08 3.34
CA THR A 72 -28.60 62.17 4.29
C THR A 72 -29.58 61.71 5.36
N LEU A 73 -29.42 62.22 6.58
CA LEU A 73 -30.36 61.98 7.69
C LEU A 73 -30.87 63.30 8.24
N THR A 74 -32.19 63.41 8.34
CA THR A 74 -32.86 64.54 8.97
C THR A 74 -33.81 64.05 10.05
N VAL A 75 -33.78 64.73 11.21
CA VAL A 75 -34.66 64.44 12.34
C VAL A 75 -35.63 65.60 12.51
N TRP A 76 -36.91 65.28 12.45
CA TRP A 76 -38.02 66.18 12.69
C TRP A 76 -38.71 65.80 14.00
N SER A 77 -39.25 66.79 14.72
CA SER A 77 -40.08 66.57 15.91
C SER A 77 -41.47 67.17 15.72
N THR A 78 -42.46 66.54 16.36
CA THR A 78 -43.82 67.06 16.41
C THR A 78 -44.50 66.69 17.73
N THR A 79 -45.39 67.58 18.19
CA THR A 79 -46.42 67.29 19.21
C THR A 79 -47.79 67.02 18.58
N GLY A 80 -47.90 67.19 17.26
CA GLY A 80 -49.11 67.07 16.46
C GLY A 80 -49.15 65.78 15.66
N ASP A 81 -49.76 65.84 14.48
CA ASP A 81 -49.85 64.72 13.54
C ASP A 81 -48.63 64.68 12.60
N ASN A 82 -48.72 63.87 11.54
CA ASN A 82 -47.70 63.71 10.50
C ASN A 82 -47.81 64.75 9.37
N ALA A 83 -48.57 65.85 9.55
CA ALA A 83 -48.62 66.90 8.55
C ALA A 83 -47.30 67.69 8.52
N PHE A 84 -46.71 67.87 7.34
CA PHE A 84 -45.41 68.54 7.18
C PHE A 84 -45.32 69.93 7.82
N GLY A 85 -46.42 70.69 7.84
CA GLY A 85 -46.46 72.02 8.48
C GLY A 85 -46.38 72.00 10.01
N SER A 86 -46.48 70.83 10.64
CA SER A 86 -46.35 70.64 12.10
C SER A 86 -44.95 70.19 12.53
N LEU A 87 -44.09 69.81 11.58
CA LEU A 87 -42.75 69.31 11.84
C LEU A 87 -41.79 70.45 12.17
N ALA A 88 -41.02 70.27 13.24
CA ALA A 88 -39.91 71.16 13.60
C ALA A 88 -38.59 70.43 13.41
N LEU A 89 -37.67 71.01 12.63
CA LEU A 89 -36.31 70.49 12.43
C LEU A 89 -35.58 70.39 13.77
N VAL A 90 -35.03 69.22 14.07
CA VAL A 90 -34.25 68.95 15.30
C VAL A 90 -32.76 68.98 14.99
N THR A 91 -32.35 68.16 14.02
CA THR A 91 -30.96 68.04 13.57
C THR A 91 -30.96 67.38 12.20
N GLU A 92 -29.88 67.57 11.46
CA GLU A 92 -29.70 66.98 10.14
C GLU A 92 -28.21 66.84 9.85
N ASN A 93 -27.85 65.88 9.00
CA ASN A 93 -26.47 65.65 8.59
C ASN A 93 -26.42 64.91 7.25
N ASP A 94 -25.47 65.25 6.38
CA ASP A 94 -25.15 64.54 5.14
C ASP A 94 -23.97 63.59 5.33
N ASP A 95 -22.85 64.07 5.88
CA ASP A 95 -21.66 63.25 6.09
C ASP A 95 -21.39 62.98 7.58
N SER A 96 -21.21 61.72 7.95
CA SER A 96 -20.55 61.39 9.21
C SER A 96 -19.07 61.79 9.13
N PRO A 97 -18.37 61.95 10.27
CA PRO A 97 -16.95 62.31 10.26
C PRO A 97 -16.02 61.32 9.53
N TYR A 98 -16.53 60.15 9.12
CA TYR A 98 -15.73 59.01 8.65
C TYR A 98 -16.21 58.40 7.33
N SER A 99 -17.37 58.78 6.80
CA SER A 99 -17.89 58.23 5.54
C SER A 99 -18.96 59.13 4.91
N PRO A 100 -19.29 58.91 3.62
CA PRO A 100 -20.44 59.53 2.97
C PRO A 100 -21.81 59.05 3.50
N ALA A 101 -21.83 58.18 4.51
CA ALA A 101 -23.04 57.87 5.24
C ALA A 101 -23.22 58.88 6.37
N SER A 102 -24.47 59.15 6.74
CA SER A 102 -24.84 60.23 7.65
C SER A 102 -24.96 59.76 9.08
N GLU A 103 -24.77 60.69 10.01
CA GLU A 103 -24.99 60.45 11.45
C GLU A 103 -25.65 61.66 12.09
N VAL A 104 -26.72 61.43 12.85
CA VAL A 104 -27.41 62.46 13.63
C VAL A 104 -27.41 62.10 15.10
N ASN A 105 -27.24 63.10 15.97
CA ASN A 105 -27.27 62.94 17.42
C ASN A 105 -28.11 64.06 18.05
N PHE A 106 -29.10 63.71 18.87
CA PHE A 106 -30.02 64.66 19.47
C PHE A 106 -30.56 64.18 20.81
N THR A 107 -31.06 65.12 21.63
CA THR A 107 -31.79 64.78 22.85
C THR A 107 -33.26 64.52 22.52
N ALA A 108 -33.64 63.24 22.52
CA ALA A 108 -35.03 62.83 22.37
C ALA A 108 -35.79 63.09 23.69
N THR A 109 -36.88 63.85 23.64
CA THR A 109 -37.69 64.21 24.81
C THR A 109 -38.91 63.30 24.89
N GLN A 110 -39.15 62.71 26.07
CA GLN A 110 -40.33 61.88 26.32
C GLN A 110 -41.62 62.63 25.99
N GLY A 111 -42.53 61.98 25.24
CA GLY A 111 -43.82 62.56 24.87
C GLY A 111 -43.81 63.34 23.55
N LEU A 112 -42.64 63.55 22.92
CA LEU A 112 -42.56 63.98 21.52
C LEU A 112 -42.52 62.78 20.58
N THR A 113 -42.95 62.98 19.34
CA THR A 113 -42.75 62.04 18.24
C THR A 113 -41.65 62.58 17.33
N TYR A 114 -40.71 61.72 16.96
CA TYR A 114 -39.63 62.04 16.05
C TYR A 114 -39.81 61.30 14.72
N TYR A 115 -39.76 62.05 13.62
CA TYR A 115 -39.66 61.47 12.28
C TYR A 115 -38.21 61.55 11.82
N ILE A 116 -37.68 60.40 11.38
CA ILE A 116 -36.33 60.29 10.81
C ILE A 116 -36.54 60.12 9.31
N GLU A 117 -36.02 61.08 8.56
CA GLU A 117 -36.01 61.08 7.10
C GLU A 117 -34.63 60.61 6.64
N LEU A 118 -34.60 59.57 5.81
CA LEU A 118 -33.41 59.05 5.13
C LEU A 118 -33.58 59.30 3.63
N ASP A 119 -32.69 60.10 3.04
CA ASP A 119 -32.65 60.33 1.59
C ASP A 119 -31.20 60.16 1.08
N GLY A 120 -30.96 60.33 -0.22
CA GLY A 120 -29.65 60.36 -0.82
C GLY A 120 -29.17 61.77 -1.14
N TYR A 121 -27.91 62.05 -0.84
CA TYR A 121 -27.27 63.29 -1.27
C TYR A 121 -27.26 63.39 -2.79
N ASN A 122 -27.74 64.50 -3.36
CA ASN A 122 -27.88 64.69 -4.81
C ASN A 122 -28.70 63.59 -5.52
N SER A 123 -29.82 63.18 -4.94
CA SER A 123 -30.77 62.21 -5.51
C SER A 123 -30.16 60.82 -5.72
N ARG A 124 -29.09 60.49 -4.99
CA ARG A 124 -28.49 59.16 -5.02
C ARG A 124 -29.45 58.13 -4.44
N THR A 125 -29.38 56.93 -5.01
CA THR A 125 -30.18 55.82 -4.53
C THR A 125 -29.37 54.54 -4.44
N GLY A 126 -29.84 53.62 -3.62
CA GLY A 126 -29.18 52.35 -3.37
C GLY A 126 -29.88 51.55 -2.28
N ASN A 127 -29.13 50.63 -1.67
CA ASN A 127 -29.53 49.91 -0.47
C ASN A 127 -29.09 50.71 0.76
N TYR A 128 -30.04 51.00 1.64
CA TYR A 128 -29.77 51.72 2.88
C TYR A 128 -29.62 50.77 4.06
N VAL A 129 -28.82 51.22 5.02
CA VAL A 129 -28.84 50.80 6.42
C VAL A 129 -29.33 51.97 7.27
N LEU A 130 -30.12 51.72 8.31
CA LEU A 130 -30.44 52.69 9.37
C LEU A 130 -30.26 52.03 10.74
N ALA A 131 -29.32 52.51 11.53
CA ALA A 131 -28.98 51.97 12.85
C ALA A 131 -28.99 53.06 13.94
N SER A 132 -29.26 52.69 15.20
CA SER A 132 -29.14 53.62 16.33
C SER A 132 -27.80 53.52 17.06
N GLY A 133 -27.25 54.66 17.48
CA GLY A 133 -25.96 54.80 18.15
C GLY A 133 -25.06 55.82 17.45
N SER A 134 -24.11 56.40 18.20
CA SER A 134 -23.13 57.36 17.67
C SER A 134 -21.80 56.67 17.35
N LEU A 135 -21.08 57.15 16.34
CA LEU A 135 -19.72 56.73 16.04
C LEU A 135 -18.74 57.33 17.07
N ALA A 136 -18.51 56.64 18.18
CA ALA A 136 -17.12 56.53 18.59
C ALA A 136 -16.44 55.60 17.56
N PRO A 137 -15.21 55.88 17.10
CA PRO A 137 -14.44 54.86 16.39
C PRO A 137 -14.24 53.70 17.37
N ASN A 138 -15.11 52.68 17.29
CA ASN A 138 -14.77 51.38 17.79
C ASN A 138 -13.77 50.83 16.77
N PRO A 139 -12.48 50.66 17.12
CA PRO A 139 -11.55 50.05 16.18
C PRO A 139 -12.16 48.74 15.67
N ALA A 140 -11.96 48.45 14.38
CA ALA A 140 -12.36 47.17 13.82
C ALA A 140 -11.82 46.06 14.73
N PRO A 141 -12.65 45.07 15.13
CA PRO A 141 -12.15 43.92 15.86
C PRO A 141 -11.00 43.31 15.08
N THR A 142 -9.84 43.16 15.71
CA THR A 142 -8.63 42.60 15.10
C THR A 142 -8.39 41.21 15.66
N VAL A 143 -7.78 40.33 14.87
CA VAL A 143 -7.27 39.06 15.40
C VAL A 143 -6.18 39.34 16.44
N SER A 144 -6.37 38.86 17.68
CA SER A 144 -5.39 38.99 18.76
C SER A 144 -4.46 37.79 18.86
N SER A 145 -4.94 36.60 18.52
CA SER A 145 -4.14 35.37 18.42
C SER A 145 -4.90 34.30 17.64
N VAL A 146 -4.16 33.39 17.02
CA VAL A 146 -4.71 32.14 16.51
C VAL A 146 -3.93 30.99 17.14
N GLN A 147 -4.63 30.10 17.83
CA GLN A 147 -4.04 28.97 18.54
C GLN A 147 -4.71 27.68 18.13
N VAL A 148 -4.02 26.55 18.29
CA VAL A 148 -4.62 25.22 18.16
C VAL A 148 -4.79 24.62 19.54
N ASP A 149 -6.00 24.18 19.87
CA ASP A 149 -6.29 23.46 21.10
C ASP A 149 -6.00 21.97 20.92
N THR A 150 -4.72 21.61 21.09
CA THR A 150 -4.24 20.23 21.11
C THR A 150 -2.99 20.10 21.99
N THR A 151 -2.78 18.91 22.55
CA THR A 151 -1.53 18.55 23.23
C THR A 151 -0.55 17.83 22.33
N ASP A 152 -0.99 17.40 21.16
CA ASP A 152 -0.17 16.66 20.21
C ASP A 152 0.73 17.59 19.43
N THR A 153 1.96 17.14 19.14
CA THR A 153 2.92 17.90 18.33
C THR A 153 2.71 17.68 16.84
N THR A 154 2.07 16.57 16.46
CA THR A 154 1.72 16.22 15.08
C THR A 154 0.36 15.54 15.08
N LEU A 155 -0.55 15.96 14.21
CA LEU A 155 -1.84 15.30 14.03
C LEU A 155 -1.74 14.18 12.98
N HIS A 156 -2.34 13.02 13.26
CA HIS A 156 -2.41 11.90 12.30
C HIS A 156 -3.73 11.91 11.49
N LEU A 157 -3.82 11.06 10.47
CA LEU A 157 -4.99 10.91 9.61
C LEU A 157 -6.30 10.72 10.41
N GLY A 158 -7.30 11.54 10.10
CA GLY A 158 -8.62 11.48 10.74
C GLY A 158 -8.67 12.07 12.15
N GLN A 159 -7.53 12.50 12.70
CA GLN A 159 -7.50 13.24 13.96
C GLN A 159 -8.11 14.64 13.79
N GLU A 160 -8.88 15.10 14.78
CA GLU A 160 -9.46 16.43 14.81
C GLU A 160 -8.72 17.35 15.79
N ALA A 161 -8.54 18.61 15.41
CA ALA A 161 -8.10 19.69 16.29
C ALA A 161 -8.96 20.95 16.09
N SER A 162 -9.03 21.79 17.13
CA SER A 162 -9.76 23.05 17.09
C SER A 162 -8.79 24.23 16.95
N LEU A 163 -8.98 25.04 15.90
CA LEU A 163 -8.30 26.32 15.73
C LEU A 163 -9.16 27.41 16.37
N ILE A 164 -8.58 28.14 17.33
CA ILE A 164 -9.26 29.20 18.08
C ILE A 164 -8.71 30.55 17.61
N VAL A 165 -9.56 31.34 16.96
CA VAL A 165 -9.28 32.71 16.55
C VAL A 165 -9.81 33.66 17.61
N ALA A 166 -8.92 34.25 18.40
CA ALA A 166 -9.27 35.27 19.37
C ALA A 166 -9.32 36.66 18.73
N LEU A 167 -10.29 37.47 19.13
CA LEU A 167 -10.56 38.81 18.61
C LEU A 167 -10.46 39.86 19.72
N SER A 168 -10.05 41.08 19.37
CA SER A 168 -9.88 42.18 20.32
C SER A 168 -11.18 42.80 20.83
N ALA A 169 -12.34 42.41 20.28
CA ALA A 169 -13.66 42.86 20.69
C ALA A 169 -14.75 41.86 20.28
N ASP A 170 -15.94 41.99 20.87
CA ASP A 170 -17.11 41.19 20.55
C ASP A 170 -17.51 41.31 19.06
N VAL A 171 -17.76 40.16 18.43
CA VAL A 171 -18.26 40.05 17.06
C VAL A 171 -19.53 39.19 16.98
N LEU A 172 -20.29 39.43 15.92
CA LEU A 172 -21.37 38.59 15.43
C LEU A 172 -20.93 37.96 14.11
N VAL A 173 -21.00 36.63 14.05
CA VAL A 173 -20.73 35.86 12.83
C VAL A 173 -22.05 35.51 12.15
N THR A 174 -22.14 35.78 10.85
CA THR A 174 -23.20 35.25 9.98
C THR A 174 -22.60 34.30 8.96
N GLY A 175 -23.39 33.33 8.50
CA GLY A 175 -22.92 32.29 7.58
C GLY A 175 -22.06 31.23 8.27
N THR A 176 -21.28 30.50 7.48
CA THR A 176 -20.43 29.38 7.91
C THR A 176 -19.01 29.58 7.38
N PRO A 177 -18.23 30.50 7.96
CA PRO A 177 -16.89 30.77 7.48
C PRO A 177 -15.99 29.55 7.58
N THR A 178 -14.95 29.49 6.75
CA THR A 178 -13.96 28.42 6.74
C THR A 178 -12.55 28.97 6.61
N LEU A 179 -11.57 28.34 7.25
CA LEU A 179 -10.15 28.65 7.07
C LEU A 179 -9.53 27.68 6.06
N SER A 180 -8.76 28.21 5.10
CA SER A 180 -7.92 27.39 4.24
C SER A 180 -6.55 27.19 4.89
N LEU A 181 -6.04 25.96 4.82
CA LEU A 181 -4.79 25.56 5.46
C LEU A 181 -3.71 25.28 4.41
N ASP A 182 -2.44 25.35 4.80
CA ASP A 182 -1.30 25.06 3.93
C ASP A 182 -1.14 23.59 3.55
N THR A 183 -1.80 22.69 4.28
CA THR A 183 -1.99 21.29 3.89
C THR A 183 -2.90 21.12 2.67
N GLY A 184 -3.66 22.16 2.29
CA GLY A 184 -4.77 22.08 1.34
C GLY A 184 -6.11 21.73 2.00
N GLY A 185 -6.10 21.40 3.30
CA GLY A 185 -7.29 21.14 4.11
C GLY A 185 -8.10 22.40 4.42
N THR A 186 -9.28 22.20 5.00
CA THR A 186 -10.20 23.29 5.39
C THR A 186 -10.68 23.10 6.83
N ALA A 187 -10.52 24.13 7.67
CA ALA A 187 -11.12 24.17 9.00
C ALA A 187 -12.50 24.83 8.95
N THR A 188 -13.51 24.24 9.59
CA THR A 188 -14.91 24.65 9.49
C THR A 188 -15.41 25.31 10.78
N TYR A 189 -16.11 26.43 10.67
CA TYR A 189 -16.61 27.17 11.83
C TYR A 189 -17.62 26.37 12.65
N ASP A 190 -17.39 26.27 13.96
CA ASP A 190 -18.30 25.67 14.94
C ASP A 190 -18.97 26.76 15.78
N PRO A 191 -20.23 27.14 15.47
CA PRO A 191 -20.94 28.17 16.22
C PRO A 191 -21.29 27.75 17.65
N THR A 192 -21.27 26.45 17.97
CA THR A 192 -21.61 25.94 19.31
C THR A 192 -20.42 25.95 20.27
N ALA A 193 -19.20 25.87 19.72
CA ALA A 193 -17.96 26.00 20.46
C ALA A 193 -17.43 27.45 20.50
N SER A 194 -18.01 28.35 19.70
CA SER A 194 -17.58 29.75 19.60
C SER A 194 -18.31 30.67 20.58
N ASP A 195 -17.63 31.74 21.00
CA ASP A 195 -18.22 32.89 21.69
C ASP A 195 -17.99 34.20 20.91
N SER A 196 -18.40 35.34 21.46
CA SER A 196 -18.29 36.64 20.77
C SER A 196 -16.84 37.11 20.56
N THR A 197 -15.86 36.52 21.24
CA THR A 197 -14.43 36.88 21.14
C THR A 197 -13.53 35.73 20.70
N HIS A 198 -14.00 34.49 20.75
CA HIS A 198 -13.27 33.30 20.34
C HIS A 198 -14.06 32.52 19.31
N LEU A 199 -13.61 32.55 18.06
CA LEU A 199 -14.20 31.78 16.97
C LEU A 199 -13.46 30.45 16.83
N VAL A 200 -14.18 29.35 16.95
CA VAL A 200 -13.64 27.99 16.87
C VAL A 200 -13.87 27.42 15.49
N PHE A 201 -12.81 26.89 14.89
CA PHE A 201 -12.84 26.18 13.61
C PHE A 201 -12.32 24.75 13.81
N ARG A 202 -13.09 23.74 13.43
CA ARG A 202 -12.70 22.33 13.50
C ARG A 202 -11.97 21.90 12.24
N PHE A 203 -10.80 21.31 12.40
CA PHE A 203 -10.00 20.73 11.33
C PHE A 203 -9.80 19.24 11.60
N THR A 204 -10.13 18.41 10.61
CA THR A 204 -9.84 16.98 10.62
C THR A 204 -8.81 16.68 9.54
N VAL A 205 -7.73 15.99 9.88
CA VAL A 205 -6.66 15.67 8.93
C VAL A 205 -7.18 14.75 7.83
N GLY A 206 -7.08 15.20 6.58
CA GLY A 206 -7.41 14.42 5.38
C GLY A 206 -6.28 13.52 4.90
N ALA A 207 -6.61 12.55 4.06
CA ALA A 207 -5.62 11.65 3.47
C ALA A 207 -4.64 12.41 2.56
N GLY A 208 -3.34 12.23 2.79
CA GLY A 208 -2.27 12.88 2.03
C GLY A 208 -1.98 14.33 2.43
N GLU A 209 -2.69 14.89 3.40
CA GLU A 209 -2.37 16.20 3.97
C GLU A 209 -1.10 16.11 4.81
N GLN A 210 -0.08 16.92 4.52
CA GLN A 210 1.17 16.89 5.29
C GLN A 210 1.79 18.28 5.38
N THR A 211 2.22 18.67 6.58
CA THR A 211 3.07 19.86 6.80
C THR A 211 3.84 19.69 8.11
N ALA A 212 5.06 20.23 8.16
CA ALA A 212 5.83 20.27 9.41
C ALA A 212 5.28 21.33 10.38
N HIS A 213 4.63 22.37 9.85
CA HIS A 213 4.10 23.50 10.61
C HIS A 213 2.81 23.98 9.96
N LEU A 214 1.68 23.73 10.62
CA LEU A 214 0.36 24.13 10.12
C LEU A 214 0.25 25.65 10.03
N ASN A 215 -0.25 26.14 8.89
CA ASN A 215 -0.51 27.57 8.66
C ASN A 215 -1.93 27.81 8.16
N VAL A 216 -2.50 28.95 8.58
CA VAL A 216 -3.73 29.48 7.98
C VAL A 216 -3.35 30.33 6.78
N LEU A 217 -3.90 30.00 5.60
CA LEU A 217 -3.66 30.73 4.36
C LEU A 217 -4.69 31.82 4.09
N GLY A 218 -5.89 31.67 4.65
CA GLY A 218 -6.95 32.64 4.48
C GLY A 218 -8.27 32.19 5.09
N ILE A 219 -9.28 33.04 4.91
CA ILE A 219 -10.65 32.79 5.35
C ILE A 219 -11.60 33.02 4.17
N ASP A 220 -12.56 32.12 4.02
CA ASP A 220 -13.72 32.30 3.15
C ASP A 220 -14.96 32.48 4.03
N LEU A 221 -15.70 33.57 3.82
CA LEU A 221 -16.91 33.87 4.58
C LEU A 221 -18.16 33.21 3.99
N HIS A 222 -18.08 32.63 2.78
CA HIS A 222 -19.20 32.03 2.06
C HIS A 222 -20.43 32.95 1.95
N GLY A 223 -20.18 34.26 1.72
CA GLY A 223 -21.22 35.30 1.68
C GLY A 223 -21.74 35.75 3.05
N GLY A 224 -21.19 35.22 4.14
CA GLY A 224 -21.41 35.67 5.52
C GLY A 224 -20.57 36.90 5.90
N SER A 225 -20.56 37.22 7.19
CA SER A 225 -19.86 38.40 7.73
C SER A 225 -19.39 38.17 9.16
N ILE A 226 -18.32 38.86 9.55
CA ILE A 226 -17.83 38.93 10.93
C ILE A 226 -17.77 40.41 11.31
N LEU A 227 -18.74 40.86 12.09
CA LEU A 227 -18.96 42.28 12.37
C LEU A 227 -19.00 42.54 13.87
N SER A 228 -18.50 43.69 14.32
CA SER A 228 -18.77 44.16 15.69
C SER A 228 -20.26 44.48 15.90
N ALA A 229 -20.66 44.72 17.16
CA ALA A 229 -21.99 45.25 17.48
C ALA A 229 -22.30 46.61 16.83
N SER A 230 -21.26 47.34 16.38
CA SER A 230 -21.37 48.59 15.62
C SER A 230 -21.27 48.39 14.11
N TYR A 231 -21.37 47.13 13.62
CA TYR A 231 -21.35 46.74 12.21
C TYR A 231 -20.04 47.08 11.46
N VAL A 232 -18.95 47.32 12.19
CA VAL A 232 -17.61 47.42 11.62
C VAL A 232 -17.09 46.01 11.36
N ALA A 233 -16.65 45.74 10.13
CA ALA A 233 -16.04 44.46 9.75
C ALA A 233 -14.75 44.21 10.52
N ALA A 234 -14.56 42.99 10.99
CA ALA A 234 -13.33 42.58 11.64
C ALA A 234 -12.15 42.65 10.65
N ASP A 235 -11.00 43.13 11.13
CA ASP A 235 -9.73 43.03 10.41
C ASP A 235 -9.12 41.63 10.67
N LEU A 236 -9.24 40.77 9.66
CA LEU A 236 -8.79 39.38 9.68
C LEU A 236 -7.39 39.20 9.08
N SER A 237 -6.67 40.30 8.79
CA SER A 237 -5.31 40.23 8.26
C SER A 237 -4.31 39.57 9.21
N GLY A 238 -4.64 39.51 10.51
CA GLY A 238 -3.86 38.84 11.56
C GLY A 238 -4.13 37.34 11.72
N LEU A 239 -4.79 36.67 10.78
CA LEU A 239 -5.00 35.21 10.79
C LEU A 239 -3.69 34.46 10.53
N VAL A 240 -2.81 34.48 11.53
CA VAL A 240 -1.52 33.78 11.53
C VAL A 240 -1.48 32.90 12.77
N LEU A 241 -1.20 31.62 12.59
CA LEU A 241 -0.98 30.69 13.70
C LEU A 241 0.26 31.11 14.48
N ASP A 242 0.13 31.13 15.80
CA ASP A 242 1.23 31.49 16.69
C ASP A 242 2.40 30.52 16.46
N GLN A 243 3.58 31.04 16.13
CA GLN A 243 4.74 30.23 15.68
C GLN A 243 5.31 29.33 16.79
N ASP A 244 4.95 29.57 18.05
CA ASP A 244 5.25 28.67 19.18
C ASP A 244 4.40 27.38 19.13
N SER A 245 3.38 27.33 18.27
CA SER A 245 2.46 26.21 18.04
C SER A 245 2.86 25.40 16.81
N ALA A 246 4.12 25.00 16.70
CA ALA A 246 4.72 24.24 15.58
C ALA A 246 4.07 22.85 15.38
N LEU A 247 2.77 22.82 15.11
CA LEU A 247 1.94 21.65 14.96
C LEU A 247 2.19 21.06 13.58
N GLY A 248 2.72 19.85 13.56
CA GLY A 248 2.78 19.05 12.35
C GLY A 248 1.42 18.49 11.99
N VAL A 249 1.23 18.17 10.71
CA VAL A 249 0.15 17.33 10.22
C VAL A 249 0.77 16.25 9.37
N ASP A 250 0.36 15.01 9.61
CA ASP A 250 0.69 13.87 8.78
C ASP A 250 -0.53 12.98 8.53
N GLY A 251 -1.13 13.12 7.36
CA GLY A 251 -2.23 12.30 6.87
C GLY A 251 -1.77 11.18 5.93
N ILE A 252 -0.47 10.87 5.86
CA ILE A 252 0.07 9.78 5.05
C ILE A 252 0.17 8.54 5.95
N LEU A 253 -0.42 7.44 5.49
CA LEU A 253 -0.29 6.16 6.19
C LEU A 253 0.98 5.44 5.71
N PRO A 254 1.74 4.80 6.61
CA PRO A 254 2.84 3.95 6.21
C PRO A 254 2.33 2.76 5.37
N VAL A 255 3.09 2.37 4.36
CA VAL A 255 2.80 1.21 3.49
C VAL A 255 4.01 0.29 3.45
N ALA A 256 3.80 -1.03 3.47
CA ALA A 256 4.88 -2.00 3.49
C ALA A 256 5.00 -2.79 2.18
N THR A 257 6.22 -3.20 1.86
CA THR A 257 6.53 -4.18 0.81
C THR A 257 7.45 -5.27 1.38
N LEU A 258 7.25 -6.51 0.94
CA LEU A 258 8.05 -7.65 1.38
C LEU A 258 8.79 -8.26 0.18
N THR A 259 10.11 -8.30 0.26
CA THR A 259 10.97 -8.90 -0.76
C THR A 259 11.72 -10.09 -0.18
N GLN A 260 11.65 -11.22 -0.86
CA GLN A 260 12.43 -12.40 -0.48
C GLN A 260 13.91 -12.18 -0.88
N MET A 261 14.84 -12.39 0.06
CA MET A 261 16.25 -11.99 -0.10
C MET A 261 17.15 -13.09 -0.66
N ASP A 262 16.81 -14.37 -0.47
CA ASP A 262 17.69 -15.48 -0.81
C ASP A 262 17.46 -15.97 -2.24
N ALA A 263 18.51 -16.04 -3.05
CA ALA A 263 18.36 -16.30 -4.49
C ALA A 263 17.92 -17.75 -4.80
N GLY A 264 16.75 -17.88 -5.45
CA GLY A 264 16.27 -19.13 -6.08
C GLY A 264 15.75 -20.20 -5.10
N ALA A 265 14.99 -21.17 -5.60
CA ALA A 265 14.58 -22.36 -4.84
C ALA A 265 15.83 -23.13 -4.36
N GLY A 266 16.07 -23.21 -3.05
CA GLY A 266 17.39 -23.57 -2.52
C GLY A 266 17.39 -24.24 -1.13
N THR A 267 18.57 -24.72 -0.72
CA THR A 267 18.89 -25.61 0.42
C THR A 267 19.01 -24.89 1.76
N ALA A 268 18.48 -23.68 1.89
CA ALA A 268 18.76 -22.82 3.03
C ALA A 268 17.98 -23.25 4.29
N ASP A 269 18.70 -23.50 5.39
CA ASP A 269 18.14 -23.75 6.73
C ASP A 269 17.40 -22.52 7.31
N SER A 270 17.55 -21.37 6.66
CA SER A 270 16.87 -20.11 6.99
C SER A 270 16.49 -19.39 5.71
N VAL A 271 15.27 -18.84 5.68
CA VAL A 271 14.81 -17.94 4.62
C VAL A 271 14.60 -16.55 5.19
N ARG A 272 14.98 -15.52 4.44
CA ARG A 272 14.93 -14.12 4.85
C ARG A 272 14.03 -13.30 3.94
N TYR A 273 13.20 -12.50 4.57
CA TYR A 273 12.40 -11.47 3.93
C TYR A 273 12.86 -10.10 4.41
N GLU A 274 13.08 -9.20 3.47
CA GLU A 274 13.23 -7.77 3.74
C GLU A 274 11.84 -7.13 3.69
N VAL A 275 11.51 -6.39 4.73
CA VAL A 275 10.30 -5.58 4.85
C VAL A 275 10.72 -4.12 4.73
N HIS A 276 10.22 -3.43 3.71
CA HIS A 276 10.49 -2.02 3.49
C HIS A 276 9.19 -1.23 3.64
N PHE A 277 9.17 -0.30 4.59
CA PHE A 277 8.08 0.65 4.82
C PHE A 277 8.31 1.95 4.01
N SER A 278 7.23 2.63 3.62
CA SER A 278 7.32 3.92 2.89
C SER A 278 7.93 5.06 3.72
N GLU A 279 8.00 4.89 5.03
CA GLU A 279 8.50 5.84 6.01
C GLU A 279 8.93 5.12 7.31
N ALA A 280 9.45 5.90 8.26
CA ALA A 280 9.88 5.37 9.55
C ALA A 280 8.69 4.89 10.39
N VAL A 281 8.79 3.70 10.96
CA VAL A 281 7.74 3.08 11.78
C VAL A 281 8.26 2.53 13.10
N THR A 282 7.37 2.44 14.08
CA THR A 282 7.60 1.79 15.38
C THR A 282 6.62 0.63 15.56
N GLY A 283 6.87 -0.23 16.55
CA GLY A 283 5.95 -1.32 16.91
C GLY A 283 6.15 -2.63 16.15
N VAL A 284 7.10 -2.71 15.22
CA VAL A 284 7.34 -3.93 14.42
C VAL A 284 7.93 -5.05 15.28
N ASP A 285 7.22 -6.17 15.39
CA ASP A 285 7.66 -7.38 16.09
C ASP A 285 7.22 -8.68 15.37
N ALA A 286 7.55 -9.84 15.95
CA ALA A 286 7.28 -11.13 15.33
C ALA A 286 5.77 -11.48 15.25
N SER A 287 4.92 -10.86 16.08
CA SER A 287 3.48 -11.12 16.12
C SER A 287 2.70 -10.46 14.98
N ASP A 288 3.30 -9.45 14.34
CA ASP A 288 2.74 -8.78 13.16
C ASP A 288 2.73 -9.68 11.92
N PHE A 289 3.53 -10.74 11.95
CA PHE A 289 3.77 -11.61 10.82
C PHE A 289 3.06 -12.96 10.99
N GLN A 290 2.42 -13.41 9.92
CA GLN A 290 1.95 -14.76 9.77
C GLN A 290 2.84 -15.51 8.79
N LEU A 291 3.43 -16.61 9.26
CA LEU A 291 4.07 -17.58 8.40
C LEU A 291 3.01 -18.52 7.79
N LEU A 292 2.99 -18.60 6.46
CA LEU A 292 2.17 -19.54 5.72
C LEU A 292 3.10 -20.61 5.16
N SER A 293 3.00 -21.84 5.63
CA SER A 293 3.81 -22.95 5.15
C SER A 293 2.95 -24.16 4.78
N THR A 294 3.39 -24.90 3.77
CA THR A 294 2.81 -26.21 3.39
C THR A 294 3.94 -27.22 3.38
N GLY A 295 3.79 -28.36 4.06
CA GLY A 295 4.83 -29.41 4.13
C GLY A 295 6.01 -29.12 5.07
N LEU A 296 5.98 -27.97 5.76
CA LEU A 296 7.05 -27.52 6.67
C LEU A 296 6.49 -27.25 8.08
N PRO A 297 6.15 -28.30 8.86
CA PRO A 297 5.48 -28.15 10.16
C PRO A 297 6.37 -27.53 11.26
N GLU A 298 7.68 -27.54 11.07
CA GLU A 298 8.66 -26.97 12.01
C GLU A 298 9.13 -25.57 11.59
N ALA A 299 8.65 -25.03 10.45
CA ALA A 299 9.04 -23.70 10.03
C ALA A 299 8.48 -22.64 10.99
N ALA A 300 9.33 -21.71 11.41
CA ALA A 300 8.98 -20.70 12.39
C ALA A 300 9.75 -19.40 12.15
N ILE A 301 9.13 -18.27 12.48
CA ILE A 301 9.83 -16.98 12.49
C ILE A 301 10.87 -17.03 13.61
N LYS A 302 12.15 -16.89 13.24
CA LYS A 302 13.28 -16.91 14.15
C LYS A 302 13.51 -15.56 14.79
N SER A 303 13.52 -14.50 13.97
CA SER A 303 13.81 -13.15 14.42
C SER A 303 13.29 -12.10 13.45
N VAL A 304 12.90 -10.96 14.00
CA VAL A 304 12.64 -9.70 13.27
C VAL A 304 13.70 -8.70 13.72
N THR A 305 14.48 -8.18 12.78
CA THR A 305 15.62 -7.29 13.09
C THR A 305 15.54 -6.02 12.27
N ALA A 306 15.45 -4.86 12.93
CA ALA A 306 15.56 -3.55 12.29
C ALA A 306 16.95 -3.36 11.67
N GLN A 307 17.00 -2.95 10.40
CA GLN A 307 18.21 -2.48 9.72
C GLN A 307 18.33 -0.95 9.87
N ASP A 308 17.20 -0.27 9.76
CA ASP A 308 16.99 1.15 10.03
C ASP A 308 15.52 1.37 10.45
N ASP A 309 15.09 2.63 10.57
CA ASP A 309 13.75 2.98 11.06
C ASP A 309 12.61 2.59 10.09
N SER A 310 12.93 2.22 8.85
CA SER A 310 11.99 1.88 7.77
C SER A 310 12.21 0.50 7.13
N THR A 311 13.32 -0.18 7.45
CA THR A 311 13.70 -1.46 6.86
C THR A 311 13.96 -2.51 7.92
N TYR A 312 13.30 -3.67 7.80
CA TYR A 312 13.41 -4.78 8.72
C TYR A 312 13.74 -6.07 7.97
N VAL A 313 14.50 -6.97 8.60
CA VAL A 313 14.75 -8.33 8.09
C VAL A 313 14.08 -9.34 8.99
N VAL A 314 13.19 -10.13 8.42
CA VAL A 314 12.55 -11.28 9.07
C VAL A 314 13.29 -12.54 8.63
N SER A 315 13.91 -13.22 9.58
CA SER A 315 14.53 -14.53 9.38
C SER A 315 13.55 -15.61 9.86
N ILE A 316 13.32 -16.59 9.01
CA ILE A 316 12.49 -17.76 9.25
C ILE A 316 13.44 -18.94 9.34
N ASP A 317 13.40 -19.69 10.44
CA ASP A 317 13.98 -21.02 10.48
C ASP A 317 13.13 -21.89 9.55
N ALA A 318 13.75 -22.35 8.47
CA ALA A 318 13.15 -23.19 7.46
C ALA A 318 13.85 -24.55 7.56
N PRO A 319 13.45 -25.40 8.51
CA PRO A 319 14.08 -26.70 8.66
C PRO A 319 13.98 -27.43 7.34
N LEU A 320 15.08 -28.10 7.03
CA LEU A 320 15.28 -28.93 5.87
C LEU A 320 14.06 -29.83 5.64
N GLY A 321 13.17 -29.39 4.75
CA GLY A 321 11.90 -30.03 4.41
C GLY A 321 11.53 -29.75 2.97
N ILE A 322 10.37 -30.25 2.53
CA ILE A 322 9.83 -30.02 1.20
C ILE A 322 8.52 -29.28 1.37
N GLY A 323 8.26 -28.31 0.49
CA GLY A 323 7.11 -27.45 0.68
C GLY A 323 7.34 -26.04 0.22
N SER A 324 6.35 -25.21 0.47
CA SER A 324 6.42 -23.78 0.21
C SER A 324 6.26 -23.01 1.50
N LEU A 325 6.90 -21.85 1.54
CA LEU A 325 6.68 -20.85 2.58
C LEU A 325 6.35 -19.49 1.94
N SER A 326 5.54 -18.70 2.61
CA SER A 326 5.41 -17.27 2.35
C SER A 326 5.19 -16.53 3.67
N LEU A 327 5.56 -15.27 3.68
CA LEU A 327 5.40 -14.39 4.83
C LEU A 327 4.33 -13.35 4.54
N GLN A 328 3.38 -13.19 5.45
CA GLN A 328 2.37 -12.14 5.41
C GLN A 328 2.57 -11.21 6.61
N LEU A 329 2.65 -9.91 6.36
CA LEU A 329 2.54 -8.85 7.35
C LEU A 329 1.07 -8.43 7.44
N ARG A 330 0.53 -8.37 8.66
CA ARG A 330 -0.84 -7.91 8.93
C ARG A 330 -0.83 -6.47 9.38
N ALA A 331 -1.70 -5.64 8.82
CA ALA A 331 -1.90 -4.27 9.28
C ALA A 331 -2.78 -4.23 10.53
N ASP A 332 -3.94 -4.88 10.48
CA ASP A 332 -4.92 -4.85 11.56
C ASP A 332 -4.37 -5.49 12.84
N GLY A 333 -4.31 -4.69 13.90
CA GLY A 333 -3.89 -5.15 15.23
C GLY A 333 -2.38 -5.33 15.41
N SER A 334 -1.56 -4.96 14.43
CA SER A 334 -0.10 -4.96 14.55
C SER A 334 0.41 -3.95 15.59
N GLY A 335 -0.26 -2.81 15.69
CA GLY A 335 0.25 -1.67 16.47
C GLY A 335 1.43 -0.98 15.78
N ILE A 336 1.75 -1.34 14.53
CA ILE A 336 2.73 -0.63 13.71
C ILE A 336 2.17 0.72 13.33
N ALA A 337 2.91 1.77 13.67
CA ALA A 337 2.57 3.14 13.33
C ALA A 337 3.81 4.00 13.08
N ASP A 338 3.64 5.08 12.31
CA ASP A 338 4.66 6.12 12.15
C ASP A 338 4.84 6.97 13.44
N ALA A 339 5.64 8.04 13.36
CA ALA A 339 5.85 8.95 14.48
C ALA A 339 4.64 9.83 14.84
N ALA A 340 3.73 10.06 13.89
CA ALA A 340 2.50 10.84 14.10
C ALA A 340 1.37 10.00 14.72
N GLY A 341 1.46 8.68 14.61
CA GLY A 341 0.46 7.72 15.07
C GLY A 341 -0.41 7.14 13.94
N ASN A 342 -0.05 7.35 12.67
CA ASN A 342 -0.73 6.70 11.55
C ASN A 342 -0.42 5.20 11.55
N ALA A 343 -1.47 4.38 11.67
CA ALA A 343 -1.33 2.93 11.60
C ALA A 343 -0.98 2.46 10.18
N LEU A 344 -0.32 1.31 10.08
CA LEU A 344 -0.01 0.65 8.80
C LEU A 344 -1.25 0.53 7.91
N ALA A 345 -1.14 0.97 6.65
CA ALA A 345 -2.29 1.15 5.78
C ALA A 345 -2.96 -0.16 5.36
N ASN A 346 -2.16 -1.18 5.00
CA ASN A 346 -2.65 -2.43 4.42
C ASN A 346 -1.70 -3.59 4.74
N ASP A 347 -2.24 -4.81 4.73
CA ASP A 347 -1.46 -6.04 4.73
C ASP A 347 -0.47 -6.05 3.55
N ALA A 348 0.65 -6.74 3.75
CA ALA A 348 1.64 -6.95 2.70
C ALA A 348 2.13 -8.40 2.71
N SER A 349 2.40 -8.95 1.53
CA SER A 349 2.82 -10.35 1.38
C SER A 349 4.12 -10.45 0.61
N GLY A 350 5.03 -11.27 1.10
CA GLY A 350 6.25 -11.64 0.38
C GLY A 350 5.96 -12.70 -0.68
N ALA A 351 6.81 -12.75 -1.71
CA ALA A 351 6.77 -13.84 -2.68
C ALA A 351 6.92 -15.21 -1.99
N GLY A 352 6.24 -16.22 -2.51
CA GLY A 352 6.41 -17.59 -2.05
C GLY A 352 7.81 -18.10 -2.36
N TYR A 353 8.38 -18.85 -1.42
CA TYR A 353 9.66 -19.53 -1.58
C TYR A 353 9.44 -21.04 -1.58
N ASP A 354 9.85 -21.69 -2.68
CA ASP A 354 9.65 -23.12 -2.89
C ASP A 354 10.91 -23.91 -2.50
N LEU A 355 10.77 -24.78 -1.52
CA LEU A 355 11.81 -25.70 -1.05
C LEU A 355 11.71 -27.08 -1.73
N SER A 356 10.76 -27.30 -2.65
CA SER A 356 10.51 -28.61 -3.31
C SER A 356 11.71 -29.20 -4.04
N HIS A 357 12.60 -28.36 -4.60
CA HIS A 357 13.83 -28.80 -5.26
C HIS A 357 14.81 -29.51 -4.31
N THR A 358 14.70 -29.28 -3.00
CA THR A 358 15.51 -29.98 -2.01
C THR A 358 14.99 -31.40 -1.74
N GLY A 359 13.72 -31.68 -2.05
CA GLY A 359 13.07 -32.98 -1.84
C GLY A 359 13.49 -34.05 -2.82
N SER A 360 13.50 -33.73 -4.10
CA SER A 360 14.00 -34.63 -5.14
C SER A 360 15.50 -34.89 -4.95
N THR A 361 16.30 -33.88 -4.60
CA THR A 361 17.73 -34.06 -4.28
C THR A 361 17.91 -34.92 -3.02
N TYR A 362 17.18 -34.66 -1.94
CA TYR A 362 17.26 -35.46 -0.72
C TYR A 362 16.84 -36.92 -0.96
N LEU A 363 15.78 -37.14 -1.73
CA LEU A 363 15.34 -38.48 -2.12
C LEU A 363 16.38 -39.18 -3.01
N ALA A 364 17.01 -38.47 -3.94
CA ALA A 364 18.13 -38.98 -4.73
C ALA A 364 19.32 -39.35 -3.84
N ILE A 365 19.68 -38.53 -2.84
CA ILE A 365 20.73 -38.87 -1.88
C ILE A 365 20.38 -40.16 -1.11
N LEU A 366 19.14 -40.33 -0.66
CA LEU A 366 18.73 -41.53 0.06
C LEU A 366 18.70 -42.78 -0.84
N TYR A 367 18.31 -42.67 -2.10
CA TYR A 367 18.24 -43.82 -3.01
C TYR A 367 19.57 -44.08 -3.70
N GLU A 368 20.07 -43.11 -4.45
CA GLU A 368 21.30 -43.25 -5.23
C GLU A 368 22.52 -43.15 -4.33
N GLY A 369 22.51 -42.27 -3.34
CA GLY A 369 23.66 -42.05 -2.45
C GLY A 369 23.79 -43.07 -1.34
N TYR A 370 22.69 -43.57 -0.77
CA TYR A 370 22.74 -44.59 0.28
C TYR A 370 22.54 -46.02 -0.27
N LEU A 371 21.43 -46.26 -1.00
CA LEU A 371 21.12 -47.60 -1.53
C LEU A 371 21.90 -47.93 -2.81
N GLY A 372 22.49 -46.94 -3.48
CA GLY A 372 23.27 -47.14 -4.70
C GLY A 372 22.43 -47.38 -5.94
N ARG A 373 21.14 -47.00 -5.94
CA ARG A 373 20.23 -47.14 -7.09
C ARG A 373 19.20 -46.03 -7.14
N ALA A 374 18.63 -45.76 -8.31
CA ALA A 374 17.50 -44.83 -8.42
C ALA A 374 16.22 -45.40 -7.76
N ALA A 375 15.35 -44.50 -7.31
CA ALA A 375 14.01 -44.87 -6.86
C ALA A 375 13.15 -45.31 -8.06
N ASP A 376 12.42 -46.41 -7.90
CA ASP A 376 11.43 -46.84 -8.89
C ASP A 376 10.18 -45.94 -8.85
N THR A 377 9.33 -46.07 -9.87
CA THR A 377 8.13 -45.23 -10.03
C THR A 377 7.16 -45.32 -8.84
N GLU A 378 7.01 -46.51 -8.23
CA GLU A 378 6.12 -46.71 -7.08
C GLU A 378 6.71 -46.06 -5.81
N GLY A 379 8.01 -46.22 -5.60
CA GLY A 379 8.76 -45.56 -4.52
C GLY A 379 8.71 -44.04 -4.65
N LEU A 380 9.00 -43.49 -5.83
CA LEU A 380 8.88 -42.04 -6.09
C LEU A 380 7.48 -41.53 -5.77
N THR A 381 6.44 -42.26 -6.17
CA THR A 381 5.04 -41.90 -5.89
C THR A 381 4.73 -41.96 -4.40
N PHE A 382 5.18 -43.02 -3.71
CA PHE A 382 5.02 -43.16 -2.26
C PHE A 382 5.66 -42.00 -1.50
N TRP A 383 6.91 -41.67 -1.85
CA TRP A 383 7.64 -40.59 -1.20
C TRP A 383 7.05 -39.24 -1.52
N THR A 384 6.73 -38.95 -2.77
CA THR A 384 6.11 -37.66 -3.15
C THR A 384 4.76 -37.45 -2.48
N GLN A 385 3.94 -38.50 -2.32
CA GLN A 385 2.69 -38.41 -1.56
C GLN A 385 2.92 -38.24 -0.06
N GLY A 386 3.78 -39.06 0.57
CA GLY A 386 4.08 -38.92 1.99
C GLY A 386 4.67 -37.54 2.32
N MET A 387 5.54 -37.05 1.45
CA MET A 387 6.06 -35.69 1.48
C MET A 387 4.93 -34.65 1.40
N ALA A 388 4.01 -34.76 0.43
CA ALA A 388 2.85 -33.86 0.33
C ALA A 388 1.95 -33.88 1.59
N ASP A 389 1.89 -35.01 2.29
CA ASP A 389 1.14 -35.19 3.53
C ASP A 389 1.92 -34.74 4.80
N GLY A 390 3.14 -34.20 4.65
CA GLY A 390 3.93 -33.62 5.74
C GLY A 390 4.92 -34.57 6.42
N LEU A 391 5.30 -35.67 5.75
CA LEU A 391 6.33 -36.59 6.25
C LEU A 391 7.70 -35.89 6.39
N SER A 392 8.31 -35.96 7.57
CA SER A 392 9.62 -35.34 7.82
C SER A 392 10.76 -36.07 7.11
N ARG A 393 11.88 -35.38 6.83
CA ARG A 393 13.09 -36.01 6.26
C ARG A 393 13.65 -37.12 7.15
N THR A 394 13.53 -36.97 8.46
CA THR A 394 13.96 -37.98 9.44
C THR A 394 13.06 -39.19 9.42
N ASP A 395 11.74 -39.01 9.26
CA ASP A 395 10.82 -40.12 9.02
C ASP A 395 11.08 -40.80 7.68
N MET A 396 11.44 -40.05 6.63
CA MET A 396 11.86 -40.65 5.36
C MET A 396 13.11 -41.51 5.52
N ALA A 397 14.14 -40.99 6.17
CA ALA A 397 15.35 -41.74 6.46
C ALA A 397 15.03 -42.98 7.31
N ARG A 398 14.15 -42.86 8.31
CA ARG A 398 13.72 -43.96 9.18
C ARG A 398 12.99 -45.04 8.40
N VAL A 399 12.04 -44.66 7.54
CA VAL A 399 11.28 -45.60 6.70
C VAL A 399 12.22 -46.28 5.69
N LEU A 400 13.13 -45.54 5.06
CA LEU A 400 14.14 -46.10 4.16
C LEU A 400 15.07 -47.08 4.87
N LEU A 401 15.58 -46.74 6.05
CA LEU A 401 16.42 -47.63 6.85
C LEU A 401 15.69 -48.86 7.39
N SER A 402 14.36 -48.82 7.46
CA SER A 402 13.53 -49.97 7.81
C SER A 402 13.18 -50.88 6.63
N SER A 403 13.59 -50.52 5.40
CA SER A 403 13.39 -51.36 4.21
C SER A 403 14.28 -52.61 4.24
N ASP A 404 13.81 -53.70 3.62
CA ASP A 404 14.56 -54.96 3.54
C ASP A 404 15.97 -54.78 2.93
N GLU A 405 16.09 -53.89 1.95
CA GLU A 405 17.34 -53.56 1.27
C GLU A 405 18.32 -52.82 2.20
N ALA A 406 17.86 -51.77 2.88
CA ALA A 406 18.69 -51.03 3.82
C ALA A 406 19.10 -51.91 5.02
N ILE A 407 18.20 -52.76 5.50
CA ILE A 407 18.49 -53.72 6.57
C ILE A 407 19.59 -54.70 6.13
N ALA A 408 19.53 -55.19 4.89
CA ALA A 408 20.58 -56.06 4.33
C ALA A 408 21.93 -55.33 4.22
N GLN A 409 21.94 -54.07 3.78
CA GLN A 409 23.16 -53.25 3.68
C GLN A 409 23.77 -52.91 5.06
N GLN A 410 22.94 -52.74 6.08
CA GLN A 410 23.39 -52.46 7.45
C GLN A 410 23.84 -53.69 8.24
N ALA A 411 23.51 -54.90 7.76
CA ALA A 411 23.75 -56.13 8.50
C ALA A 411 25.24 -56.31 8.85
N GLY A 412 25.56 -56.25 10.14
CA GLY A 412 26.92 -56.42 10.65
C GLY A 412 27.82 -55.18 10.60
N GLN A 413 27.32 -54.02 10.16
CA GLN A 413 28.07 -52.76 10.18
C GLN A 413 28.13 -52.14 11.59
N THR A 414 29.32 -51.66 11.99
CA THR A 414 29.47 -50.79 13.16
C THR A 414 28.99 -49.37 12.85
N ASP A 415 28.73 -48.55 13.88
CA ASP A 415 28.33 -47.15 13.66
C ASP A 415 29.42 -46.33 12.96
N THR A 416 30.69 -46.61 13.25
CA THR A 416 31.84 -46.04 12.54
C THR A 416 31.80 -46.40 11.06
N ALA A 417 31.60 -47.68 10.72
CA ALA A 417 31.55 -48.14 9.33
C ALA A 417 30.32 -47.57 8.58
N PHE A 418 29.21 -47.40 9.28
CA PHE A 418 28.02 -46.73 8.74
C PHE A 418 28.33 -45.28 8.37
N ILE A 419 28.91 -44.49 9.27
CA ILE A 419 29.27 -43.08 9.03
C ILE A 419 30.31 -42.95 7.90
N GLU A 420 31.38 -43.76 7.93
CA GLU A 420 32.38 -43.79 6.86
C GLU A 420 31.76 -44.12 5.50
N GLY A 421 30.79 -45.04 5.47
CA GLY A 421 30.01 -45.39 4.30
C GLY A 421 29.26 -44.20 3.71
N LEU A 422 28.62 -43.37 4.54
CA LEU A 422 27.89 -42.17 4.08
C LEU A 422 28.80 -41.17 3.36
N TYR A 423 29.98 -40.88 3.93
CA TYR A 423 30.96 -39.98 3.28
C TYR A 423 31.46 -40.56 1.95
N GLY A 424 31.73 -41.86 1.90
CA GLY A 424 32.18 -42.53 0.70
C GLY A 424 31.13 -42.54 -0.41
N SER A 425 29.89 -42.89 -0.08
CA SER A 425 28.83 -43.11 -1.08
C SER A 425 28.09 -41.84 -1.48
N MET A 426 27.94 -40.87 -0.58
CA MET A 426 27.19 -39.63 -0.84
C MET A 426 28.07 -38.43 -1.17
N LEU A 427 29.35 -38.43 -0.81
CA LEU A 427 30.26 -37.31 -1.09
C LEU A 427 31.48 -37.73 -1.91
N GLY A 428 31.68 -39.04 -2.14
CA GLY A 428 32.83 -39.56 -2.87
C GLY A 428 34.17 -39.32 -2.17
N ARG A 429 34.17 -39.05 -0.85
CA ARG A 429 35.38 -38.72 -0.07
C ARG A 429 35.49 -39.54 1.20
N THR A 430 36.70 -39.61 1.75
CA THR A 430 36.92 -40.15 3.10
C THR A 430 36.69 -39.05 4.14
N ALA A 431 36.05 -39.39 5.25
CA ALA A 431 35.84 -38.48 6.38
C ALA A 431 37.12 -38.27 7.19
N ALA A 432 37.28 -37.09 7.78
CA ALA A 432 38.32 -36.86 8.79
C ALA A 432 37.91 -37.43 10.16
N ASP A 433 38.90 -37.79 10.99
CA ASP A 433 38.65 -38.41 12.31
C ASP A 433 37.72 -37.58 13.21
N ASN A 434 37.82 -36.24 13.14
CA ASN A 434 36.96 -35.33 13.92
C ASN A 434 35.51 -35.28 13.41
N GLU A 435 35.29 -35.48 12.11
CA GLU A 435 33.95 -35.56 11.52
C GLU A 435 33.25 -36.85 11.98
N ILE A 436 33.95 -37.99 11.92
CA ILE A 436 33.46 -39.28 12.42
C ILE A 436 33.17 -39.18 13.92
N ALA A 437 34.09 -38.60 14.71
CA ALA A 437 33.90 -38.44 16.15
C ALA A 437 32.67 -37.59 16.49
N SER A 438 32.38 -36.54 15.70
CA SER A 438 31.21 -35.69 15.90
C SER A 438 29.92 -36.48 15.71
N TRP A 439 29.81 -37.28 14.63
CA TRP A 439 28.63 -38.11 14.38
C TRP A 439 28.44 -39.23 15.42
N LEU A 440 29.54 -39.85 15.86
CA LEU A 440 29.51 -40.86 16.93
C LEU A 440 29.04 -40.26 18.26
N ASP A 441 29.40 -39.01 18.56
CA ASP A 441 28.93 -38.32 19.76
C ASP A 441 27.40 -38.15 19.76
N VAL A 442 26.80 -37.79 18.61
CA VAL A 442 25.34 -37.67 18.50
C VAL A 442 24.64 -39.00 18.75
N LEU A 443 25.19 -40.10 18.23
CA LEU A 443 24.68 -41.46 18.48
C LEU A 443 24.82 -41.86 19.96
N GLN A 444 25.93 -41.52 20.61
CA GLN A 444 26.12 -41.77 22.05
C GLN A 444 25.12 -41.02 22.92
N HIS A 445 24.65 -39.86 22.47
CA HIS A 445 23.63 -39.06 23.15
C HIS A 445 22.19 -39.43 22.76
N GLY A 446 21.98 -40.57 22.10
CA GLY A 446 20.66 -41.18 21.89
C GLY A 446 20.02 -40.90 20.54
N ALA A 447 20.73 -40.24 19.61
CA ALA A 447 20.29 -40.18 18.22
C ALA A 447 20.32 -41.57 17.57
N SER A 448 19.41 -41.81 16.65
CA SER A 448 19.34 -43.02 15.83
C SER A 448 20.18 -42.88 14.55
N ARG A 449 20.47 -44.00 13.89
CA ARG A 449 21.07 -43.97 12.53
C ARG A 449 20.19 -43.24 11.51
N ALA A 450 18.87 -43.19 11.73
CA ALA A 450 17.97 -42.40 10.88
C ALA A 450 18.18 -40.90 11.09
N ASP A 451 18.45 -40.45 12.31
CA ASP A 451 18.77 -39.06 12.60
C ASP A 451 20.12 -38.67 12.00
N VAL A 452 21.11 -39.57 12.06
CA VAL A 452 22.42 -39.38 11.40
C VAL A 452 22.28 -39.35 9.88
N LEU A 453 21.59 -40.33 9.27
CA LEU A 453 21.35 -40.36 7.82
C LEU A 453 20.62 -39.10 7.35
N SER A 454 19.59 -38.69 8.10
CA SER A 454 18.81 -37.51 7.77
C SER A 454 19.61 -36.22 7.89
N GLY A 455 20.38 -36.07 8.97
CA GLY A 455 21.27 -34.93 9.16
C GLY A 455 22.39 -34.88 8.13
N PHE A 456 22.94 -36.04 7.76
CA PHE A 456 23.99 -36.14 6.75
C PHE A 456 23.47 -35.81 5.34
N ALA A 457 22.42 -36.50 4.89
CA ALA A 457 21.82 -36.26 3.58
C ALA A 457 21.19 -34.86 3.45
N GLY A 458 20.81 -34.25 4.57
CA GLY A 458 20.34 -32.87 4.64
C GLY A 458 21.44 -31.82 4.73
N ALA A 459 22.69 -32.19 5.01
CA ALA A 459 23.77 -31.22 5.19
C ALA A 459 24.01 -30.43 3.89
N ALA A 460 24.29 -29.12 4.03
CA ALA A 460 24.55 -28.23 2.91
C ALA A 460 25.62 -28.79 1.95
N GLU A 461 26.71 -29.35 2.48
CA GLU A 461 27.77 -29.99 1.68
C GLU A 461 27.22 -31.11 0.77
N THR A 462 26.38 -31.98 1.30
CA THR A 462 25.81 -33.10 0.57
C THR A 462 24.79 -32.63 -0.44
N LEU A 463 23.89 -31.71 -0.07
CA LEU A 463 22.91 -31.18 -1.02
C LEU A 463 23.59 -30.43 -2.18
N ASP A 464 24.61 -29.60 -1.90
CA ASP A 464 25.37 -28.87 -2.92
C ASP A 464 26.10 -29.83 -3.87
N HIS A 465 26.71 -30.90 -3.32
CA HIS A 465 27.36 -31.93 -4.13
C HIS A 465 26.38 -32.58 -5.12
N TRP A 466 25.21 -33.00 -4.64
CA TRP A 466 24.21 -33.70 -5.44
C TRP A 466 23.47 -32.79 -6.43
N GLN A 467 23.29 -31.52 -6.10
CA GLN A 467 22.77 -30.52 -7.04
C GLN A 467 23.76 -30.24 -8.17
N ALA A 468 25.06 -30.21 -7.89
CA ALA A 468 26.09 -30.06 -8.92
C ALA A 468 26.11 -31.25 -9.88
N LEU A 469 25.92 -32.49 -9.37
CA LEU A 469 25.73 -33.68 -10.20
C LEU A 469 24.48 -33.55 -11.09
N SER A 470 23.34 -33.18 -10.50
CA SER A 470 22.06 -33.03 -11.22
C SER A 470 22.08 -31.97 -12.33
N ARG A 471 22.84 -30.88 -12.17
CA ARG A 471 23.01 -29.84 -13.20
C ARG A 471 23.89 -30.28 -14.38
N THR A 472 24.83 -31.17 -14.13
CA THR A 472 25.68 -31.76 -15.18
C THR A 472 24.88 -32.78 -16.02
N ASP A 473 23.86 -33.39 -15.40
CA ASP A 473 22.94 -34.34 -16.01
C ASP A 473 21.81 -33.72 -16.85
N ALA A 474 21.33 -32.53 -16.50
CA ALA A 474 20.29 -31.85 -17.28
C ALA A 474 20.72 -31.51 -18.73
N ASP A 475 22.01 -31.25 -18.94
CA ASP A 475 22.61 -30.99 -20.26
C ASP A 475 22.84 -32.28 -21.08
N THR A 476 22.76 -33.46 -20.43
CA THR A 476 23.10 -34.77 -21.01
C THR A 476 21.99 -35.84 -20.93
N ARG A 477 20.80 -35.53 -20.35
CA ARG A 477 19.61 -36.41 -20.26
C ARG A 477 18.37 -35.89 -21.03
N GLY A 478 18.50 -34.93 -21.94
CA GLY A 478 17.39 -34.51 -22.80
C GLY A 478 16.90 -35.63 -23.75
N GLU A 479 15.68 -35.55 -24.29
CA GLU A 479 15.08 -36.57 -25.19
C GLU A 479 16.03 -37.04 -26.31
N GLN A 480 16.82 -36.12 -26.85
CA GLN A 480 17.81 -36.39 -27.90
C GLN A 480 19.04 -37.18 -27.37
N ALA A 481 19.49 -36.89 -26.15
CA ALA A 481 20.61 -37.60 -25.54
C ALA A 481 20.24 -39.03 -25.13
N SER A 482 18.99 -39.26 -24.71
CA SER A 482 18.47 -40.62 -24.43
C SER A 482 18.46 -41.50 -25.67
N LEU A 483 18.13 -40.94 -26.85
CA LEU A 483 18.20 -41.68 -28.11
C LEU A 483 19.66 -42.01 -28.51
N ILE A 484 20.60 -41.08 -28.30
CA ILE A 484 22.02 -41.31 -28.59
C ILE A 484 22.58 -42.40 -27.68
N ARG A 485 22.28 -42.36 -26.37
CA ARG A 485 22.65 -43.41 -25.42
C ARG A 485 22.04 -44.76 -25.78
N ALA A 486 20.75 -44.79 -26.15
CA ALA A 486 20.10 -46.04 -26.57
C ALA A 486 20.76 -46.64 -27.81
N LEU A 487 21.22 -45.83 -28.78
CA LEU A 487 21.95 -46.32 -29.96
C LEU A 487 23.34 -46.87 -29.58
N TYR A 488 24.08 -46.14 -28.76
CA TYR A 488 25.41 -46.54 -28.26
C TYR A 488 25.34 -47.82 -27.42
N GLY A 489 24.41 -47.89 -26.49
CA GLY A 489 24.18 -49.08 -25.69
C GLY A 489 23.74 -50.28 -26.54
N THR A 490 22.75 -50.08 -27.42
CA THR A 490 22.18 -51.16 -28.23
C THR A 490 23.16 -51.74 -29.24
N ALA A 491 23.95 -50.90 -29.92
CA ALA A 491 24.87 -51.37 -30.95
C ALA A 491 26.28 -51.64 -30.43
N LEU A 492 26.80 -50.80 -29.52
CA LEU A 492 28.20 -50.81 -29.11
C LEU A 492 28.42 -51.34 -27.69
N GLY A 493 27.34 -51.49 -26.90
CA GLY A 493 27.41 -52.03 -25.54
C GLY A 493 28.14 -51.13 -24.53
N ARG A 494 28.17 -49.81 -24.79
CA ARG A 494 28.78 -48.80 -23.91
C ARG A 494 27.99 -47.50 -23.93
N ASP A 495 28.20 -46.66 -22.93
CA ASP A 495 27.74 -45.27 -22.94
C ASP A 495 28.59 -44.38 -23.87
N PRO A 496 27.99 -43.37 -24.51
CA PRO A 496 28.70 -42.31 -25.20
C PRO A 496 29.33 -41.31 -24.22
N ASP A 497 30.47 -40.75 -24.57
CA ASP A 497 31.06 -39.64 -23.83
C ASP A 497 30.35 -38.30 -24.11
N ALA A 498 30.65 -37.29 -23.29
CA ALA A 498 30.00 -35.98 -23.39
C ALA A 498 30.30 -35.24 -24.71
N GLY A 499 31.45 -35.51 -25.35
CA GLY A 499 31.79 -34.98 -26.67
C GLY A 499 31.03 -35.67 -27.80
N GLU A 500 30.84 -36.99 -27.70
CA GLU A 500 30.04 -37.80 -28.62
C GLU A 500 28.55 -37.38 -28.58
N ILE A 501 27.99 -37.19 -27.38
CA ILE A 501 26.61 -36.68 -27.22
C ILE A 501 26.45 -35.31 -27.91
N LYS A 502 27.38 -34.38 -27.68
CA LYS A 502 27.36 -33.04 -28.30
C LYS A 502 27.51 -33.07 -29.81
N PHE A 503 28.34 -33.97 -30.33
CA PHE A 503 28.48 -34.17 -31.77
C PHE A 503 27.13 -34.56 -32.41
N TYR A 504 26.46 -35.58 -31.88
CA TYR A 504 25.19 -36.06 -32.44
C TYR A 504 24.03 -35.08 -32.22
N GLN A 505 24.01 -34.33 -31.11
CA GLN A 505 23.07 -33.22 -30.92
C GLN A 505 23.24 -32.15 -32.02
N SER A 506 24.49 -31.77 -32.33
CA SER A 506 24.75 -30.79 -33.41
C SER A 506 24.29 -31.26 -34.80
N VAL A 507 24.28 -32.58 -35.04
CA VAL A 507 23.79 -33.20 -36.29
C VAL A 507 22.26 -33.12 -36.37
N ILE A 508 21.56 -33.30 -35.26
CA ILE A 508 20.10 -33.19 -35.16
C ILE A 508 19.66 -31.73 -35.38
N GLU A 509 20.33 -30.79 -34.74
CA GLU A 509 20.04 -29.35 -34.83
C GLU A 509 20.24 -28.79 -36.25
N GLN A 510 21.18 -29.34 -37.01
CA GLN A 510 21.44 -28.94 -38.40
C GLN A 510 20.47 -29.56 -39.42
N GLY A 511 19.41 -30.22 -38.97
CA GLY A 511 18.39 -30.82 -39.85
C GLY A 511 18.83 -32.14 -40.51
N GLY A 512 19.83 -32.82 -39.94
CA GLY A 512 20.28 -34.14 -40.41
C GLY A 512 19.18 -35.18 -40.24
N SER A 513 18.54 -35.59 -41.34
CA SER A 513 17.31 -36.39 -41.33
C SER A 513 17.48 -37.90 -41.07
N ASN A 514 18.66 -38.37 -40.64
CA ASN A 514 18.81 -39.76 -40.21
C ASN A 514 19.99 -39.96 -39.22
N LEU A 515 19.75 -39.69 -37.93
CA LEU A 515 20.71 -39.89 -36.83
C LEU A 515 21.29 -41.32 -36.83
N ALA A 516 20.44 -42.33 -37.01
CA ALA A 516 20.85 -43.73 -37.03
C ALA A 516 21.76 -44.05 -38.21
N GLN A 517 21.57 -43.41 -39.36
CA GLN A 517 22.46 -43.55 -40.51
C GLN A 517 23.83 -42.93 -40.24
N THR A 518 23.87 -41.74 -39.64
CA THR A 518 25.13 -41.09 -39.26
C THR A 518 25.89 -41.94 -38.25
N PHE A 519 25.19 -42.54 -37.29
CA PHE A 519 25.75 -43.47 -36.32
C PHE A 519 26.25 -44.77 -36.97
N ALA A 520 25.46 -45.39 -37.86
CA ALA A 520 25.85 -46.61 -38.55
C ALA A 520 27.01 -46.42 -39.55
N ASN A 521 27.26 -45.19 -40.00
CA ASN A 521 28.39 -44.83 -40.84
C ASN A 521 29.68 -44.56 -40.04
N SER A 522 29.64 -44.61 -38.69
CA SER A 522 30.82 -44.42 -37.86
C SER A 522 31.82 -45.57 -38.02
N ASP A 523 33.12 -45.25 -37.87
CA ASP A 523 34.18 -46.26 -37.91
C ASP A 523 33.99 -47.32 -36.80
N GLU A 524 33.45 -46.91 -35.66
CA GLU A 524 33.19 -47.79 -34.53
C GLU A 524 32.08 -48.80 -34.82
N PHE A 525 30.94 -48.34 -35.34
CA PHE A 525 29.86 -49.23 -35.77
C PHE A 525 30.31 -50.19 -36.87
N ALA A 526 31.09 -49.69 -37.85
CA ALA A 526 31.64 -50.52 -38.91
C ALA A 526 32.62 -51.58 -38.35
N SER A 527 33.46 -51.22 -37.39
CA SER A 527 34.43 -52.14 -36.79
C SER A 527 33.77 -53.34 -36.10
N LEU A 528 32.62 -53.11 -35.46
CA LEU A 528 31.91 -54.14 -34.70
C LEU A 528 30.97 -54.96 -35.58
N HIS A 529 30.28 -54.33 -36.53
CA HIS A 529 29.19 -54.97 -37.25
C HIS A 529 29.50 -55.36 -38.69
N ALA A 530 30.45 -54.73 -39.41
CA ALA A 530 30.57 -54.87 -40.87
C ALA A 530 30.74 -56.31 -41.39
N ASN A 531 31.32 -57.22 -40.59
CA ASN A 531 31.60 -58.60 -40.98
C ASN A 531 30.59 -59.64 -40.44
N GLN A 532 29.55 -59.20 -39.73
CA GLN A 532 28.51 -60.09 -39.20
C GLN A 532 27.53 -60.53 -40.30
N SER A 533 27.00 -61.75 -40.22
CA SER A 533 25.79 -62.13 -40.94
C SER A 533 24.56 -61.36 -40.41
N SER A 534 23.44 -61.37 -41.15
CA SER A 534 22.20 -60.70 -40.72
C SER A 534 21.69 -61.25 -39.38
N GLY A 535 21.80 -62.56 -39.14
CA GLY A 535 21.42 -63.19 -37.87
C GLY A 535 22.33 -62.78 -36.71
N GLU A 536 23.65 -62.84 -36.90
CA GLU A 536 24.63 -62.41 -35.88
C GLU A 536 24.50 -60.94 -35.51
N PHE A 537 24.17 -60.09 -36.49
CA PHE A 537 23.92 -58.67 -36.27
C PHE A 537 22.67 -58.44 -35.41
N VAL A 538 21.55 -59.11 -35.72
CA VAL A 538 20.31 -58.99 -34.93
C VAL A 538 20.51 -59.52 -33.50
N GLU A 539 21.21 -60.65 -33.33
CA GLU A 539 21.52 -61.18 -32.00
C GLU A 539 22.37 -60.21 -31.17
N ALA A 540 23.35 -59.54 -31.79
CA ALA A 540 24.17 -58.53 -31.12
C ALA A 540 23.33 -57.35 -30.62
N LEU A 541 22.37 -56.87 -31.43
CA LEU A 541 21.47 -55.78 -31.03
C LEU A 541 20.48 -56.18 -29.93
N TYR A 542 19.98 -57.41 -29.93
CA TYR A 542 19.12 -57.90 -28.85
C TYR A 542 19.90 -58.02 -27.53
N GLN A 543 21.13 -58.54 -27.61
CA GLN A 543 21.98 -58.67 -26.43
C GLN A 543 22.41 -57.32 -25.87
N GLY A 544 22.76 -56.36 -26.74
CA GLY A 544 23.13 -55.00 -26.33
C GLY A 544 21.91 -54.19 -25.90
N GLY A 545 20.86 -54.13 -26.72
CA GLY A 545 19.73 -53.23 -26.51
C GLY A 545 18.73 -53.70 -25.45
N LEU A 546 18.54 -55.01 -25.32
CA LEU A 546 17.48 -55.60 -24.49
C LEU A 546 18.03 -56.51 -23.38
N GLY A 547 19.35 -56.70 -23.31
CA GLY A 547 20.00 -57.53 -22.29
C GLY A 547 19.70 -59.03 -22.39
N ARG A 548 19.17 -59.50 -23.53
CA ARG A 548 18.73 -60.90 -23.72
C ARG A 548 18.97 -61.40 -25.13
N GLN A 549 18.95 -62.72 -25.31
CA GLN A 549 18.97 -63.33 -26.65
C GLN A 549 17.64 -63.09 -27.39
N ALA A 550 17.73 -63.02 -28.72
CA ALA A 550 16.56 -62.92 -29.58
C ALA A 550 15.74 -64.21 -29.56
N GLU A 551 14.43 -64.09 -29.41
CA GLU A 551 13.51 -65.20 -29.63
C GLU A 551 13.50 -65.61 -31.11
N ALA A 552 13.23 -66.90 -31.39
CA ALA A 552 13.32 -67.46 -32.74
C ALA A 552 12.44 -66.73 -33.78
N GLU A 553 11.28 -66.24 -33.37
CA GLU A 553 10.35 -65.49 -34.24
C GLU A 553 10.86 -64.08 -34.54
N GLY A 554 11.35 -63.36 -33.53
CA GLY A 554 11.92 -62.02 -33.67
C GLY A 554 13.22 -62.03 -34.48
N LEU A 555 14.10 -63.00 -34.22
CA LEU A 555 15.32 -63.20 -35.01
C LEU A 555 15.00 -63.46 -36.49
N ALA A 556 14.03 -64.33 -36.78
CA ALA A 556 13.61 -64.61 -38.15
C ALA A 556 12.98 -63.39 -38.84
N PHE A 557 12.19 -62.60 -38.11
CA PHE A 557 11.54 -61.39 -38.62
C PHE A 557 12.56 -60.32 -39.05
N TRP A 558 13.48 -59.94 -38.16
CA TRP A 558 14.49 -58.91 -38.45
C TRP A 558 15.50 -59.36 -39.51
N THR A 559 15.92 -60.63 -39.46
CA THR A 559 16.83 -61.21 -40.45
C THR A 559 16.22 -61.18 -41.85
N HIS A 560 14.92 -61.49 -41.99
CA HIS A 560 14.23 -61.43 -43.28
C HIS A 560 14.16 -59.99 -43.83
N LEU A 561 13.96 -58.99 -42.98
CA LEU A 561 13.93 -57.59 -43.40
C LEU A 561 15.30 -57.10 -43.89
N LEU A 562 16.40 -57.55 -43.26
CA LEU A 562 17.77 -57.29 -43.72
C LEU A 562 18.07 -57.98 -45.05
N ASP A 563 17.81 -59.29 -45.13
CA ASP A 563 18.18 -60.10 -46.29
C ASP A 563 17.38 -59.73 -47.55
N SER A 564 16.13 -59.28 -47.36
CA SER A 564 15.30 -58.76 -48.46
C SER A 564 15.65 -57.34 -48.89
N GLY A 565 16.51 -56.64 -48.12
CA GLY A 565 16.83 -55.22 -48.34
C GLY A 565 15.67 -54.27 -48.01
N SER A 566 14.64 -54.74 -47.30
CA SER A 566 13.47 -53.94 -46.91
C SER A 566 13.81 -52.96 -45.77
N MET A 567 14.81 -53.30 -44.95
CA MET A 567 15.43 -52.41 -43.98
C MET A 567 16.94 -52.57 -44.00
N ASP A 568 17.66 -51.49 -43.77
CA ASP A 568 19.11 -51.52 -43.54
C ASP A 568 19.46 -51.66 -42.05
N ARG A 569 20.75 -51.81 -41.78
CA ARG A 569 21.26 -51.98 -40.41
C ARG A 569 21.05 -50.76 -39.52
N ALA A 570 21.05 -49.55 -40.10
CA ALA A 570 20.78 -48.33 -39.36
C ALA A 570 19.32 -48.31 -38.88
N GLN A 571 18.39 -48.64 -39.78
CA GLN A 571 16.96 -48.69 -39.50
C GLN A 571 16.63 -49.75 -38.46
N ILE A 572 17.24 -50.93 -38.50
CA ILE A 572 16.98 -51.97 -37.48
C ILE A 572 17.57 -51.59 -36.13
N THR A 573 18.80 -51.05 -36.10
CA THR A 573 19.40 -50.53 -34.86
C THR A 573 18.51 -49.47 -34.22
N GLN A 574 17.97 -48.55 -35.02
CA GLN A 574 17.07 -47.52 -34.55
C GLN A 574 15.76 -48.10 -33.99
N ASN A 575 15.13 -49.04 -34.69
CA ASN A 575 13.87 -49.63 -34.25
C ASN A 575 14.02 -50.44 -32.94
N ILE A 576 15.13 -51.16 -32.77
CA ILE A 576 15.40 -51.90 -31.54
C ILE A 576 15.75 -50.93 -30.40
N ALA A 577 16.61 -49.94 -30.63
CA ALA A 577 17.01 -48.94 -29.62
C ALA A 577 15.84 -48.05 -29.16
N GLN A 578 14.85 -47.79 -30.02
CA GLN A 578 13.65 -47.00 -29.70
C GLN A 578 12.48 -47.87 -29.17
N SER A 579 12.68 -49.18 -29.04
CA SER A 579 11.66 -50.03 -28.47
C SER A 579 11.43 -49.68 -27.01
N SER A 580 10.19 -49.87 -26.54
CA SER A 580 9.84 -49.64 -25.13
C SER A 580 10.68 -50.50 -24.18
N GLU A 581 11.11 -51.67 -24.64
CA GLU A 581 11.96 -52.61 -23.91
C GLU A 581 13.41 -52.11 -23.82
N ALA A 582 13.98 -51.56 -24.90
CA ALA A 582 15.32 -50.95 -24.86
C ALA A 582 15.35 -49.70 -23.98
N HIS A 583 14.30 -48.87 -24.02
CA HIS A 583 14.17 -47.74 -23.11
C HIS A 583 14.12 -48.14 -21.64
N GLN A 584 13.52 -49.29 -21.31
CA GLN A 584 13.52 -49.84 -19.95
C GLN A 584 14.88 -50.41 -19.56
N HIS A 585 15.56 -51.10 -20.46
CA HIS A 585 16.89 -51.66 -20.22
C HIS A 585 17.92 -50.56 -19.92
N TRP A 586 17.96 -49.49 -20.71
CA TRP A 586 18.90 -48.38 -20.55
C TRP A 586 18.46 -47.30 -19.55
N ALA A 587 17.33 -47.48 -18.88
CA ALA A 587 16.97 -46.70 -17.70
C ALA A 587 17.57 -47.29 -16.41
N LEU A 588 18.15 -48.51 -16.48
CA LEU A 588 18.61 -49.32 -15.35
C LEU A 588 20.13 -49.59 -15.35
N VAL A 589 20.82 -49.21 -16.43
CA VAL A 589 22.27 -49.35 -16.67
C VAL A 589 22.80 -47.97 -16.99
#